data_AF-A0AAD9NIW9-F1
#
_entry.id   AF-A0AAD9NIW9-F1
#
_cell.length_a   1.000
_cell.length_b   1.000
_cell.length_c   1.000
_cell.angle_alpha   90.00
_cell.angle_beta   90.00
_cell.angle_gamma   90.00
#
_symmetry.space_group_name_H-M   'P 1'
#
loop_
_entity.id
_entity.type
_entity.pdbx_description
1 polymer ?
#
loop_
_entity_poly.entity_id
_entity_poly.type
_entity_poly.pdbx_seq_one_letter_code
_entity_poly.pdbx_strand_id
1 'polypeptide(L)'
;MLAMSASLKPVVLRLVTLLWKQQDRCFPHLQKMLLEKETAVVQGETMVDESLIARAASIRDICRNRPHQHGADMLVLVSAILNECSGETEAVAVAMALEGLRYLCEAEVVDIRTAWSVLAAKLQHDERSQVMCEVCRLFALVPQLQVATREYEVFESRVVAMLWIYTQSSHLSVARAAYRSLANFNPSMFIVQHLPKEFHADVEESEGREDSDMKDTPPSVITGDLYIRLMRSLSDPLIPAYTDLQRALVSHEVTNMPRGVLHTRSARTANPNKALASIPECIQSRFDRNPPPELRPSLTVGLLLSYNPLVPVGRDGKPRNQHIVQHGRSYHQMLYTLMNEVAVSLTEWNELLLLPQAWSLFMQRCFSAYLEGYTTELVLQLEQGQVDDLEENQLHQETAWLW
;
A
#
# COMPACT_ATOMS: atom_id res chain seq x y z
N MET A 1 44.87 29.46 4.17
CA MET A 1 44.75 30.66 3.31
C MET A 1 43.63 30.59 2.25
N LEU A 2 42.94 29.46 2.03
CA LEU A 2 41.76 29.41 1.13
C LEU A 2 40.43 29.88 1.75
N ALA A 3 40.37 30.01 3.08
CA ALA A 3 39.17 30.47 3.81
C ALA A 3 39.00 32.01 3.83
N MET A 4 39.87 32.76 3.15
CA MET A 4 39.94 34.23 3.26
C MET A 4 39.15 34.97 2.17
N SER A 5 38.73 34.30 1.09
CA SER A 5 37.81 34.90 0.10
C SER A 5 36.37 34.51 0.42
N ALA A 6 35.51 35.51 0.61
CA ALA A 6 34.09 35.30 0.92
C ALA A 6 33.42 34.38 -0.12
N SER A 7 33.74 34.54 -1.41
CA SER A 7 33.25 33.74 -2.54
C SER A 7 33.52 32.24 -2.48
N LEU A 8 34.58 31.80 -1.78
CA LEU A 8 34.93 30.37 -1.72
C LEU A 8 34.39 29.68 -0.47
N LYS A 9 33.84 30.43 0.50
CA LYS A 9 33.30 29.85 1.74
C LYS A 9 32.22 28.79 1.51
N PRO A 10 31.22 28.99 0.62
CA PRO A 10 30.20 27.97 0.36
C PRO A 10 30.81 26.67 -0.18
N VAL A 11 31.81 26.79 -1.06
CA VAL A 11 32.51 25.64 -1.65
C VAL A 11 33.34 24.91 -0.60
N VAL A 12 34.08 25.64 0.24
CA VAL A 12 34.85 25.05 1.34
C VAL A 12 33.92 24.30 2.31
N LEU A 13 32.78 24.88 2.66
CA LEU A 13 31.79 24.23 3.54
C LEU A 13 31.30 22.90 2.95
N ARG A 14 30.97 22.88 1.66
CA ARG A 14 30.56 21.65 0.95
C ARG A 14 31.69 20.61 0.90
N LEU A 15 32.93 21.03 0.62
CA LEU A 15 34.08 20.13 0.61
C LEU A 15 34.38 19.54 2.00
N VAL A 16 34.31 20.34 3.05
CA VAL A 16 34.48 19.87 4.44
C VAL A 16 33.34 18.91 4.81
N THR A 17 32.12 19.15 4.34
CA THR A 17 31.00 18.21 4.51
C THR A 17 31.28 16.87 3.83
N LEU A 18 31.81 16.88 2.60
CA LEU A 18 32.20 15.65 1.91
C LEU A 18 33.36 14.93 2.60
N LEU A 19 34.34 15.68 3.12
CA LEU A 19 35.45 15.12 3.91
C LEU A 19 34.93 14.46 5.19
N TRP A 20 34.00 15.10 5.90
CA TRP A 20 33.37 14.54 7.10
C TRP A 20 32.66 13.20 6.84
N LYS A 21 32.03 13.04 5.66
CA LYS A 21 31.43 11.75 5.27
C LYS A 21 32.45 10.62 5.25
N GLN A 22 33.71 10.91 4.91
CA GLN A 22 34.80 9.93 4.94
C GLN A 22 35.49 9.83 6.31
N GLN A 23 35.68 10.95 7.00
CA GLN A 23 36.40 11.04 8.28
C GLN A 23 35.58 11.79 9.33
N ASP A 24 35.02 11.07 10.29
CA ASP A 24 34.13 11.65 11.32
C ASP A 24 34.85 12.64 12.27
N ARG A 25 36.17 12.53 12.41
CA ARG A 25 37.00 13.41 13.26
C ARG A 25 36.93 14.89 12.85
N CYS A 26 36.53 15.18 11.62
CA CYS A 26 36.39 16.54 11.12
C CYS A 26 35.07 17.22 11.54
N PHE A 27 34.15 16.49 12.18
CA PHE A 27 32.82 17.00 12.56
C PHE A 27 32.87 18.27 13.42
N PRO A 28 33.71 18.38 14.48
CA PRO A 28 33.72 19.59 15.31
C PRO A 28 34.11 20.85 14.53
N HIS A 29 34.97 20.71 13.52
CA HIS A 29 35.36 21.81 12.64
C HIS A 29 34.20 22.20 11.71
N LEU A 30 33.49 21.22 11.15
CA LEU A 30 32.31 21.44 10.32
C LEU A 30 31.18 22.11 11.13
N GLN A 31 30.90 21.61 12.33
CA GLN A 31 29.88 22.18 13.22
C GLN A 31 30.20 23.63 13.54
N LYS A 32 31.46 23.96 13.86
CA LYS A 32 31.88 25.34 14.08
C LYS A 32 31.60 26.23 12.86
N MET A 33 31.96 25.77 11.66
CA MET A 33 31.68 26.52 10.42
C MET A 33 30.19 26.70 10.13
N LEU A 34 29.34 25.76 10.54
CA LEU A 34 27.88 25.85 10.38
C LEU A 34 27.24 26.84 11.38
N LEU A 35 27.79 26.93 12.59
CA LEU A 35 27.31 27.83 13.64
C LEU A 35 27.82 29.27 13.49
N GLU A 36 28.95 29.47 12.81
CA GLU A 36 29.46 30.81 12.51
C GLU A 36 28.46 31.56 11.61
N LYS A 37 27.69 32.49 12.21
CA LYS A 37 26.83 33.40 11.46
C LYS A 37 27.73 34.29 10.61
N GLU A 38 27.55 34.27 9.29
CA GLU A 38 28.24 35.19 8.40
C GLU A 38 27.80 36.62 8.76
N THR A 39 28.72 37.39 9.34
CA THR A 39 28.53 38.82 9.50
C THR A 39 28.46 39.42 8.10
N ALA A 40 27.27 39.84 7.69
CA ALA A 40 26.97 40.49 6.43
C ALA A 40 27.76 41.81 6.33
N VAL A 41 29.02 41.72 5.94
CA VAL A 41 29.82 42.87 5.53
C VAL A 41 29.78 42.92 4.01
N VAL A 42 28.71 43.53 3.51
CA VAL A 42 28.69 44.34 2.27
C VAL A 42 29.28 43.66 1.03
N GLN A 43 28.80 42.49 0.58
CA GLN A 43 29.07 42.00 -0.79
C GLN A 43 27.91 41.13 -1.32
N GLY A 44 26.98 41.76 -2.05
CA GLY A 44 26.04 41.14 -3.01
C GLY A 44 24.98 40.17 -2.44
N GLU A 45 23.70 40.46 -2.66
CA GLU A 45 22.57 39.57 -2.34
C GLU A 45 22.77 38.13 -2.88
N THR A 46 23.42 37.98 -4.03
CA THR A 46 23.70 36.69 -4.66
C THR A 46 24.69 35.80 -3.89
N MET A 47 25.70 36.38 -3.23
CA MET A 47 26.68 35.63 -2.45
C MET A 47 26.09 35.09 -1.14
N VAL A 48 25.16 35.85 -0.55
CA VAL A 48 24.47 35.47 0.69
C VAL A 48 23.56 34.26 0.44
N ASP A 49 22.84 34.22 -0.69
CA ASP A 49 22.01 33.07 -1.08
C ASP A 49 22.83 31.79 -1.28
N GLU A 50 23.99 31.86 -1.94
CA GLU A 50 24.86 30.69 -2.16
C GLU A 50 25.38 30.10 -0.84
N SER A 51 25.76 30.95 0.11
CA SER A 51 26.22 30.53 1.44
C SER A 51 25.11 29.83 2.23
N LEU A 52 23.89 30.37 2.18
CA LEU A 52 22.71 29.83 2.86
C LEU A 52 22.32 28.47 2.27
N ILE A 53 22.30 28.34 0.95
CA ILE A 53 22.02 27.08 0.25
C ILE A 53 23.10 26.04 0.58
N ALA A 54 24.39 26.41 0.54
CA ALA A 54 25.47 25.50 0.89
C ALA A 54 25.38 25.03 2.35
N ARG A 55 24.98 25.92 3.26
CA ARG A 55 24.74 25.59 4.66
C ARG A 55 23.55 24.63 4.82
N ALA A 56 22.40 24.93 4.21
CA ALA A 56 21.22 24.06 4.25
C ALA A 56 21.51 22.67 3.65
N ALA A 57 22.21 22.62 2.51
CA ALA A 57 22.65 21.37 1.88
C ALA A 57 23.57 20.54 2.78
N SER A 58 24.44 21.21 3.55
CA SER A 58 25.38 20.55 4.47
C SER A 58 24.66 20.00 5.69
N ILE A 59 23.74 20.76 6.27
CA ILE A 59 22.87 20.32 7.37
C ILE A 59 22.05 19.09 6.93
N ARG A 60 21.40 19.17 5.76
CA ARG A 60 20.65 18.04 5.20
C ARG A 60 21.50 16.78 5.08
N ASP A 61 22.70 16.91 4.53
CA ASP A 61 23.61 15.78 4.32
C ASP A 61 24.08 15.16 5.66
N ILE A 62 24.24 15.97 6.71
CA ILE A 62 24.55 15.49 8.07
C ILE A 62 23.37 14.68 8.62
N CYS A 63 22.16 15.24 8.54
CA CYS A 63 20.93 14.57 8.99
C CYS A 63 20.68 13.24 8.26
N ARG A 64 21.01 13.17 6.96
CA ARG A 64 20.86 11.94 6.18
C ARG A 64 21.88 10.86 6.54
N ASN A 65 23.15 11.23 6.76
CA ASN A 65 24.23 10.26 6.88
C ASN A 65 24.41 9.73 8.31
N ARG A 66 24.29 10.59 9.32
CA ARG A 66 24.48 10.22 10.74
C ARG A 66 23.42 10.89 11.64
N PRO A 67 22.12 10.56 11.45
CA PRO A 67 21.03 11.19 12.19
C PRO A 67 21.17 11.02 13.71
N HIS A 68 21.47 9.81 14.20
CA HIS A 68 21.53 9.54 15.64
C HIS A 68 22.70 10.21 16.38
N GLN A 69 23.82 10.45 15.69
CA GLN A 69 25.03 11.00 16.33
C GLN A 69 25.01 12.52 16.35
N HIS A 70 24.66 13.13 15.20
CA HIS A 70 24.84 14.57 14.98
C HIS A 70 23.53 15.29 14.65
N GLY A 71 22.43 14.56 14.47
CA GLY A 71 21.15 15.13 14.04
C GLY A 71 20.49 16.05 15.06
N ALA A 72 20.58 15.72 16.36
CA ALA A 72 20.04 16.56 17.42
C ALA A 72 20.70 17.95 17.45
N ASP A 73 22.03 18.00 17.28
CA ASP A 73 22.79 19.25 17.20
C ASP A 73 22.41 20.10 15.98
N MET A 74 21.98 19.47 14.90
CA MET A 74 21.54 20.16 13.68
C MET A 74 20.14 20.78 13.80
N LEU A 75 19.31 20.34 14.77
CA LEU A 75 17.93 20.84 14.89
C LEU A 75 17.84 22.34 15.14
N VAL A 76 18.77 22.89 15.92
CA VAL A 76 18.84 24.32 16.18
C VAL A 76 19.07 25.09 14.88
N LEU A 77 19.95 24.58 14.00
CA LEU A 77 20.26 25.19 12.71
C LEU A 77 19.11 25.01 11.71
N VAL A 78 18.48 23.84 11.67
CA VAL A 78 17.27 23.59 10.86
C VAL A 78 16.17 24.55 11.26
N SER A 79 15.87 24.65 12.56
CA SER A 79 14.85 25.56 13.09
C SER A 79 15.18 27.03 12.79
N ALA A 80 16.46 27.43 12.88
CA ALA A 80 16.89 28.78 12.51
C ALA A 80 16.60 29.08 11.03
N ILE A 81 16.97 28.19 10.10
CA ILE A 81 16.70 28.39 8.66
C ILE A 81 15.20 28.45 8.38
N LEU A 82 14.40 27.55 8.97
CA LEU A 82 12.94 27.55 8.78
C LEU A 82 12.27 28.80 9.37
N ASN A 83 12.89 29.45 10.36
CA ASN A 83 12.32 30.61 11.03
C ASN A 83 12.80 31.95 10.47
N GLU A 84 14.04 32.04 10.04
CA GLU A 84 14.70 33.27 9.56
C GLU A 84 14.42 33.51 8.07
N CYS A 85 14.19 32.46 7.27
CA CYS A 85 14.06 32.56 5.81
C CYS A 85 12.60 32.63 5.33
N SER A 86 12.19 33.79 4.82
CA SER A 86 10.84 34.06 4.32
C SER A 86 10.80 34.47 2.84
N GLY A 87 11.96 34.65 2.19
CA GLY A 87 12.03 35.08 0.79
C GLY A 87 11.71 33.98 -0.22
N GLU A 88 11.34 34.37 -1.44
CA GLU A 88 11.18 33.44 -2.57
C GLU A 88 12.52 32.84 -3.02
N THR A 89 13.60 33.61 -2.99
CA THR A 89 14.97 33.15 -3.31
C THR A 89 15.48 32.11 -2.31
N GLU A 90 15.05 32.24 -1.05
CA GLU A 90 15.43 31.34 0.05
C GLU A 90 14.59 30.05 0.11
N ALA A 91 13.60 29.89 -0.78
CA ALA A 91 12.72 28.71 -0.80
C ALA A 91 13.48 27.39 -0.91
N VAL A 92 14.60 27.39 -1.65
CA VAL A 92 15.46 26.21 -1.81
C VAL A 92 16.15 25.85 -0.50
N ALA A 93 16.63 26.83 0.26
CA ALA A 93 17.27 26.58 1.55
C ALA A 93 16.28 26.04 2.59
N VAL A 94 15.06 26.60 2.62
CA VAL A 94 13.96 26.11 3.46
C VAL A 94 13.57 24.68 3.07
N ALA A 95 13.44 24.39 1.78
CA ALA A 95 13.14 23.05 1.28
C ALA A 95 14.23 22.03 1.70
N MET A 96 15.51 22.39 1.57
CA MET A 96 16.62 21.55 2.02
C MET A 96 16.63 21.32 3.54
N ALA A 97 16.28 22.35 4.32
CA ALA A 97 16.15 22.22 5.77
C ALA A 97 14.98 21.30 6.17
N LEU A 98 13.83 21.40 5.48
CA LEU A 98 12.70 20.46 5.63
C LEU A 98 13.08 19.04 5.22
N GLU A 99 13.88 18.88 4.16
CA GLU A 99 14.41 17.57 3.75
C GLU A 99 15.31 16.98 4.86
N GLY A 100 16.14 17.81 5.47
CA GLY A 100 16.95 17.43 6.65
C GLY A 100 16.09 17.00 7.82
N LEU A 101 15.03 17.75 8.13
CA LEU A 101 14.06 17.39 9.17
C LEU A 101 13.36 16.07 8.86
N ARG A 102 12.98 15.83 7.60
CA ARG A 102 12.38 14.58 7.16
C ARG A 102 13.28 13.38 7.49
N TYR A 103 14.58 13.45 7.20
CA TYR A 103 15.53 12.38 7.55
C TYR A 103 15.66 12.17 9.06
N LEU A 104 15.55 13.25 9.87
CA LEU A 104 15.56 13.13 11.33
C LEU A 104 14.29 12.46 11.87
N CYS A 105 13.13 12.73 11.27
CA CYS A 105 11.87 12.06 11.60
C CYS A 105 11.90 10.59 11.17
N GLU A 106 12.41 10.28 9.97
CA GLU A 106 12.56 8.92 9.46
C GLU A 106 13.50 8.07 10.34
N ALA A 107 14.55 8.68 10.89
CA ALA A 107 15.46 8.03 11.84
C ALA A 107 14.95 8.05 13.29
N GLU A 108 13.72 8.49 13.55
CA GLU A 108 13.10 8.58 14.89
C GLU A 108 13.90 9.40 15.91
N VAL A 109 14.80 10.28 15.45
CA VAL A 109 15.54 11.22 16.32
C VAL A 109 14.62 12.34 16.80
N VAL A 110 13.58 12.65 16.01
CA VAL A 110 12.62 13.72 16.27
C VAL A 110 11.19 13.21 16.04
N ASP A 111 10.29 13.49 16.98
CA ASP A 111 8.87 13.19 16.81
C ASP A 111 8.24 14.17 15.81
N ILE A 112 7.73 13.63 14.69
CA ILE A 112 7.09 14.37 13.60
C ILE A 112 5.95 15.26 14.10
N ARG A 113 5.20 14.83 15.11
CA ARG A 113 4.07 15.59 15.65
C ARG A 113 4.54 16.83 16.40
N THR A 114 5.54 16.70 17.26
CA THR A 114 6.14 17.85 17.94
C THR A 114 6.79 18.82 16.96
N ALA A 115 7.55 18.31 15.98
CA ALA A 115 8.16 19.14 14.95
C ALA A 115 7.11 19.91 14.14
N TRP A 116 6.04 19.23 13.71
CA TRP A 116 4.95 19.88 12.99
C TRP A 116 4.21 20.90 13.86
N SER A 117 3.97 20.63 15.14
CA SER A 117 3.27 21.57 16.03
C SER A 117 3.99 22.93 16.14
N VAL A 118 5.32 22.92 16.11
CA VAL A 118 6.14 24.15 16.16
C VAL A 118 6.17 24.84 14.79
N LEU A 119 6.21 24.08 13.70
CA LEU A 119 6.35 24.61 12.35
C LEU A 119 5.03 24.99 11.68
N ALA A 120 3.90 24.44 12.15
CA ALA A 120 2.59 24.57 11.55
C ALA A 120 2.17 26.03 11.36
N ALA A 121 2.42 26.90 12.36
CA ALA A 121 2.03 28.31 12.29
C ALA A 121 2.62 29.04 11.07
N LYS A 122 3.85 28.68 10.67
CA LYS A 122 4.55 29.28 9.52
C LYS A 122 4.26 28.54 8.23
N LEU A 123 4.39 27.20 8.23
CA LEU A 123 4.29 26.40 7.01
C LEU A 123 2.86 26.27 6.47
N GLN A 124 1.82 26.44 7.31
CA GLN A 124 0.44 26.42 6.84
C GLN A 124 0.09 27.62 5.96
N HIS A 125 0.78 28.75 6.15
CA HIS A 125 0.55 29.99 5.40
C HIS A 125 1.58 30.20 4.27
N ASP A 126 2.46 29.23 4.04
CA ASP A 126 3.52 29.35 3.03
C ASP A 126 2.99 29.00 1.64
N GLU A 127 3.04 29.95 0.72
CA GLU A 127 2.56 29.80 -0.67
C GLU A 127 3.65 29.32 -1.64
N ARG A 128 4.88 29.10 -1.17
CA ARG A 128 6.01 28.70 -2.04
C ARG A 128 5.89 27.23 -2.43
N SER A 129 5.80 26.96 -3.74
CA SER A 129 5.61 25.61 -4.29
C SER A 129 6.67 24.58 -3.87
N GLN A 130 7.94 24.98 -3.73
CA GLN A 130 9.03 24.08 -3.32
C GLN A 130 8.87 23.63 -1.86
N VAL A 131 8.48 24.54 -0.98
CA VAL A 131 8.28 24.27 0.46
C VAL A 131 7.06 23.35 0.64
N MET A 132 5.94 23.66 -0.01
CA MET A 132 4.76 22.80 0.01
C MET A 132 5.02 21.38 -0.49
N CYS A 133 5.86 21.21 -1.52
CA CYS A 133 6.26 19.88 -1.99
C CYS A 133 7.00 19.09 -0.91
N GLU A 134 7.92 19.72 -0.17
CA GLU A 134 8.63 19.05 0.92
C GLU A 134 7.74 18.80 2.14
N VAL A 135 6.78 19.68 2.44
CA VAL A 135 5.75 19.43 3.47
C VAL A 135 4.94 18.19 3.13
N CYS A 136 4.49 18.03 1.87
CA CYS A 136 3.80 16.82 1.44
C CYS A 136 4.68 15.58 1.67
N ARG A 137 5.97 15.64 1.30
CA ARG A 137 6.91 14.52 1.51
C ARG A 137 7.20 14.25 2.99
N LEU A 138 7.16 15.25 3.85
CA LEU A 138 7.26 15.07 5.30
C LEU A 138 6.04 14.29 5.81
N PHE A 139 4.83 14.67 5.36
CA PHE A 139 3.59 13.98 5.71
C PHE A 139 3.53 12.55 5.19
N ALA A 140 4.19 12.24 4.07
CA ALA A 140 4.29 10.88 3.54
C ALA A 140 4.95 9.88 4.51
N LEU A 141 5.66 10.35 5.54
CA LEU A 141 6.26 9.52 6.61
C LEU A 141 5.29 9.17 7.73
N VAL A 142 4.17 9.89 7.88
CA VAL A 142 3.21 9.69 8.99
C VAL A 142 2.70 8.23 9.02
N PRO A 143 2.27 7.61 7.91
CA PRO A 143 1.83 6.22 7.95
C PRO A 143 2.92 5.22 8.37
N GLN A 144 4.20 5.56 8.18
CA GLN A 144 5.34 4.68 8.49
C GLN A 144 5.75 4.77 9.96
N LEU A 145 5.60 5.95 10.57
CA LEU A 145 5.93 6.24 11.96
C LEU A 145 4.72 6.03 12.89
N GLN A 146 3.83 5.10 12.54
CA GLN A 146 2.53 4.96 13.20
C GLN A 146 2.70 4.52 14.67
N VAL A 147 2.19 5.36 15.58
CA VAL A 147 2.11 5.04 17.01
C VAL A 147 0.63 4.91 17.37
N ALA A 148 0.21 3.75 17.90
CA ALA A 148 -1.18 3.43 18.26
C ALA A 148 -1.68 4.26 19.46
N THR A 149 -1.85 5.56 19.26
CA THR A 149 -2.34 6.53 20.22
C THR A 149 -3.44 7.36 19.58
N ARG A 150 -4.49 7.69 20.35
CA ARG A 150 -5.62 8.50 19.87
C ARG A 150 -5.18 9.87 19.34
N GLU A 151 -4.17 10.47 19.96
CA GLU A 151 -3.62 11.76 19.54
C GLU A 151 -2.96 11.67 18.15
N TYR A 152 -2.37 10.51 17.82
CA TYR A 152 -1.76 10.26 16.53
C TYR A 152 -2.82 10.04 15.44
N GLU A 153 -3.90 9.31 15.74
CA GLU A 153 -5.03 9.12 14.81
C GLU A 153 -5.70 10.47 14.44
N VAL A 154 -5.85 11.37 15.43
CA VAL A 154 -6.34 12.74 15.19
C VAL A 154 -5.34 13.56 14.37
N PHE A 155 -4.03 13.37 14.58
CA PHE A 155 -3.01 14.02 13.76
C PHE A 155 -3.02 13.50 12.31
N GLU A 156 -3.10 12.19 12.13
CA GLU A 156 -3.14 11.51 10.83
C GLU A 156 -4.35 11.96 9.99
N SER A 157 -5.55 12.00 10.58
CA SER A 157 -6.75 12.51 9.91
C SER A 157 -6.62 13.98 9.48
N ARG A 158 -5.99 14.85 10.31
CA ARG A 158 -5.70 16.24 9.93
C ARG A 158 -4.71 16.33 8.77
N VAL A 159 -3.69 15.47 8.76
CA VAL A 159 -2.69 15.41 7.68
C VAL A 159 -3.34 14.97 6.37
N VAL A 160 -4.18 13.93 6.40
CA VAL A 160 -4.95 13.49 5.23
C VAL A 160 -5.82 14.62 4.69
N ALA A 161 -6.53 15.35 5.55
CA ALA A 161 -7.33 16.50 5.14
C ALA A 161 -6.49 17.59 4.46
N MET A 162 -5.30 17.91 5.01
CA MET A 162 -4.38 18.88 4.40
C MET A 162 -3.84 18.41 3.04
N LEU A 163 -3.47 17.14 2.93
CA LEU A 163 -2.98 16.58 1.66
C LEU A 163 -4.05 16.67 0.57
N TRP A 164 -5.31 16.39 0.89
CA TRP A 164 -6.41 16.56 -0.05
C TRP A 164 -6.63 18.02 -0.46
N ILE A 165 -6.48 18.98 0.45
CA ILE A 165 -6.48 20.42 0.09
C ILE A 165 -5.33 20.73 -0.89
N TYR A 166 -4.13 20.19 -0.64
CA TYR A 166 -2.97 20.40 -1.53
C TYR A 166 -3.12 19.75 -2.91
N THR A 167 -3.95 18.71 -3.07
CA THR A 167 -4.28 18.18 -4.40
C THR A 167 -5.03 19.20 -5.28
N GLN A 168 -5.74 20.15 -4.67
CA GLN A 168 -6.51 21.20 -5.36
C GLN A 168 -5.69 22.48 -5.60
N SER A 169 -4.41 22.49 -5.24
CA SER A 169 -3.56 23.67 -5.37
C SER A 169 -3.30 24.03 -6.85
N SER A 170 -3.12 25.32 -7.12
CA SER A 170 -2.81 25.85 -8.47
C SER A 170 -1.49 25.32 -9.04
N HIS A 171 -0.57 24.85 -8.19
CA HIS A 171 0.75 24.37 -8.60
C HIS A 171 0.75 22.85 -8.83
N LEU A 172 0.98 22.45 -10.09
CA LEU A 172 1.05 21.04 -10.49
C LEU A 172 2.10 20.22 -9.72
N SER A 173 3.21 20.83 -9.30
CA SER A 173 4.25 20.16 -8.52
C SER A 173 3.76 19.75 -7.13
N VAL A 174 3.00 20.62 -6.47
CA VAL A 174 2.44 20.40 -5.13
C VAL A 174 1.35 19.34 -5.20
N ALA A 175 0.43 19.45 -6.16
CA ALA A 175 -0.61 18.44 -6.37
C ALA A 175 -0.01 17.04 -6.65
N ARG A 176 1.05 16.94 -7.47
CA ARG A 176 1.78 15.67 -7.68
C ARG A 176 2.38 15.12 -6.40
N ALA A 177 3.01 15.97 -5.59
CA ALA A 177 3.61 15.57 -4.32
C ALA A 177 2.53 15.09 -3.33
N ALA A 178 1.38 15.77 -3.30
CA ALA A 178 0.24 15.41 -2.46
C ALA A 178 -0.31 14.02 -2.83
N TYR A 179 -0.58 13.75 -4.12
CA TYR A 179 -1.07 12.43 -4.56
C TYR A 179 -0.10 11.29 -4.23
N ARG A 180 1.21 11.51 -4.44
CA ARG A 180 2.24 10.53 -4.05
C ARG A 180 2.29 10.31 -2.54
N SER A 181 2.03 11.34 -1.75
CA SER A 181 2.03 11.24 -0.30
C SER A 181 0.79 10.49 0.19
N LEU A 182 -0.38 10.76 -0.39
CA LEU A 182 -1.63 10.02 -0.12
C LEU A 182 -1.51 8.53 -0.43
N ALA A 183 -0.69 8.13 -1.41
CA ALA A 183 -0.47 6.73 -1.76
C ALA A 183 0.10 5.88 -0.60
N ASN A 184 0.75 6.51 0.39
CA ASN A 184 1.29 5.80 1.55
C ASN A 184 0.25 5.59 2.67
N PHE A 185 -0.89 6.28 2.63
CA PHE A 185 -1.91 6.20 3.68
C PHE A 185 -2.87 5.04 3.45
N ASN A 186 -3.49 4.56 4.54
CA ASN A 186 -4.50 3.51 4.44
C ASN A 186 -5.80 4.05 3.83
N PRO A 187 -6.39 3.38 2.80
CA PRO A 187 -7.66 3.80 2.22
C PRO A 187 -8.82 3.92 3.19
N SER A 188 -8.80 3.20 4.31
CA SER A 188 -9.85 3.29 5.34
C SER A 188 -9.94 4.67 6.01
N MET A 189 -8.90 5.49 5.87
CA MET A 189 -8.84 6.85 6.42
C MET A 189 -9.42 7.92 5.47
N PHE A 190 -9.72 7.56 4.22
CA PHE A 190 -10.20 8.54 3.26
C PHE A 190 -11.73 8.71 3.37
N ILE A 191 -12.12 9.92 3.76
CA ILE A 191 -13.52 10.33 3.94
C ILE A 191 -13.93 11.21 2.77
N VAL A 192 -15.17 11.06 2.28
CA VAL A 192 -15.75 11.90 1.21
C VAL A 192 -15.65 13.40 1.52
N GLN A 193 -15.71 13.78 2.80
CA GLN A 193 -15.57 15.15 3.28
C GLN A 193 -14.23 15.83 2.91
N HIS A 194 -13.21 15.05 2.55
CA HIS A 194 -11.90 15.58 2.15
C HIS A 194 -11.82 15.87 0.65
N LEU A 195 -12.77 15.43 -0.17
CA LEU A 195 -12.76 15.70 -1.61
C LEU A 195 -13.20 17.14 -1.93
N PRO A 196 -12.92 17.63 -3.16
CA PRO A 196 -13.48 18.89 -3.64
C PRO A 196 -15.01 18.87 -3.60
N LYS A 197 -15.63 20.01 -3.26
CA LYS A 197 -17.10 20.19 -3.11
C LYS A 197 -17.92 19.70 -4.31
N GLU A 198 -17.31 19.69 -5.50
CA GLU A 198 -17.91 19.17 -6.74
C GLU A 198 -18.34 17.70 -6.65
N PHE A 199 -17.70 16.91 -5.78
CA PHE A 199 -18.01 15.48 -5.58
C PHE A 199 -18.93 15.21 -4.37
N HIS A 200 -19.27 16.25 -3.59
CA HIS A 200 -20.19 16.09 -2.45
C HIS A 200 -21.66 16.07 -2.87
N ALA A 201 -22.01 16.81 -3.93
CA ALA A 201 -23.39 16.93 -4.40
C ALA A 201 -23.98 15.58 -4.87
N ASP A 202 -23.17 14.74 -5.51
CA ASP A 202 -23.62 13.45 -6.04
C ASP A 202 -23.84 12.37 -4.96
N VAL A 203 -23.23 12.54 -3.77
CA VAL A 203 -23.39 11.62 -2.64
C VAL A 203 -24.67 11.95 -1.87
N GLU A 204 -25.01 13.23 -1.71
CA GLU A 204 -26.28 13.66 -1.10
C GLU A 204 -27.50 13.25 -1.94
N GLU A 205 -27.41 13.24 -3.27
CA GLU A 205 -28.49 12.72 -4.14
C GLU A 205 -28.71 11.20 -4.02
N SER A 206 -27.67 10.45 -3.64
CA SER A 206 -27.77 9.00 -3.44
C SER A 206 -28.29 8.64 -2.04
N GLU A 207 -28.04 9.47 -1.03
CA GLU A 207 -28.53 9.29 0.35
C GLU A 207 -29.94 9.89 0.57
N GLY A 208 -30.44 10.75 -0.32
CA GLY A 208 -31.75 11.41 -0.24
C GLY A 208 -33.00 10.52 -0.40
N ARG A 209 -32.89 9.19 -0.16
CA ARG A 209 -34.03 8.25 -0.22
C ARG A 209 -34.31 7.50 1.08
N GLU A 210 -33.52 7.67 2.14
CA GLU A 210 -33.81 7.04 3.42
C GLU A 210 -33.96 8.11 4.50
N ASP A 211 -35.13 8.10 5.14
CA ASP A 211 -35.62 9.09 6.08
C ASP A 211 -34.63 9.39 7.22
N SER A 212 -34.62 10.67 7.59
CA SER A 212 -33.90 11.26 8.72
C SER A 212 -34.16 10.56 10.05
N ASP A 213 -33.09 10.10 10.72
CA ASP A 213 -32.81 10.32 12.16
C ASP A 213 -31.69 9.39 12.64
N MET A 214 -30.41 9.74 12.42
CA MET A 214 -29.30 9.29 13.27
C MET A 214 -28.14 10.29 13.16
N LYS A 215 -27.75 10.89 14.29
CA LYS A 215 -26.67 11.87 14.41
C LYS A 215 -25.26 11.24 14.46
N ASP A 216 -25.11 10.05 13.88
CA ASP A 216 -23.86 9.27 13.81
C ASP A 216 -23.84 8.49 12.48
N THR A 217 -24.06 9.16 11.35
CA THR A 217 -23.75 8.55 10.05
C THR A 217 -22.22 8.40 9.98
N PRO A 218 -21.68 7.17 9.83
CA PRO A 218 -20.25 7.00 9.71
C PRO A 218 -19.76 7.83 8.51
N PRO A 219 -18.56 8.42 8.59
CA PRO A 219 -18.02 9.19 7.47
C PRO A 219 -18.09 8.34 6.20
N SER A 220 -18.80 8.83 5.19
CA SER A 220 -19.01 8.11 3.95
C SER A 220 -17.64 7.77 3.33
N VAL A 221 -17.39 6.47 3.19
CA VAL A 221 -16.17 5.93 2.60
C VAL A 221 -16.21 6.22 1.10
N ILE A 222 -15.07 6.59 0.53
CA ILE A 222 -14.99 6.88 -0.91
C ILE A 222 -15.26 5.60 -1.71
N THR A 223 -16.35 5.56 -2.45
CA THR A 223 -16.68 4.47 -3.38
C THR A 223 -15.77 4.50 -4.61
N GLY A 224 -15.49 3.32 -5.20
CA GLY A 224 -14.66 3.18 -6.41
C GLY A 224 -15.07 4.09 -7.58
N ASP A 225 -16.37 4.40 -7.73
CA ASP A 225 -16.87 5.31 -8.76
C ASP A 225 -16.33 6.74 -8.62
N LEU A 226 -16.16 7.24 -7.39
CA LEU A 226 -15.61 8.57 -7.13
C LEU A 226 -14.15 8.69 -7.59
N TYR A 227 -13.34 7.66 -7.42
CA TYR A 227 -11.97 7.63 -7.95
C TYR A 227 -11.95 7.67 -9.48
N ILE A 228 -12.88 7.00 -10.14
CA ILE A 228 -13.00 7.03 -11.61
C ILE A 228 -13.45 8.40 -12.11
N ARG A 229 -14.38 9.08 -11.42
CA ARG A 229 -14.77 10.45 -11.76
C ARG A 229 -13.62 11.43 -11.54
N LEU A 230 -12.87 11.27 -10.43
CA LEU A 230 -11.72 12.10 -10.12
C LEU A 230 -10.60 11.94 -11.17
N MET A 231 -10.41 10.76 -11.75
CA MET A 231 -9.54 10.60 -12.92
C MET A 231 -9.96 11.46 -14.11
N ARG A 232 -11.26 11.54 -14.38
CA ARG A 232 -11.78 12.25 -15.55
C ARG A 232 -11.68 13.78 -15.42
N SER A 233 -11.67 14.28 -14.18
CA SER A 233 -11.51 15.71 -13.90
C SER A 233 -10.04 16.16 -13.79
N LEU A 234 -9.10 15.23 -13.70
CA LEU A 234 -7.68 15.54 -13.54
C LEU A 234 -7.03 15.98 -14.86
N SER A 235 -6.05 16.89 -14.75
CA SER A 235 -5.23 17.29 -15.89
C SER A 235 -4.18 16.23 -16.24
N ASP A 236 -3.87 16.06 -17.52
CA ASP A 236 -2.86 15.13 -18.06
C ASP A 236 -1.54 15.06 -17.26
N PRO A 237 -0.91 16.17 -16.83
CA PRO A 237 0.32 16.12 -16.06
C PRO A 237 0.19 15.48 -14.67
N LEU A 238 -1.01 15.39 -14.10
CA LEU A 238 -1.25 14.82 -12.77
C LEU A 238 -1.53 13.31 -12.82
N ILE A 239 -1.92 12.78 -13.98
CA ILE A 239 -2.28 11.37 -14.16
C ILE A 239 -1.22 10.41 -13.60
N PRO A 240 0.09 10.56 -13.87
CA PRO A 240 1.09 9.61 -13.36
C PRO A 240 1.13 9.53 -11.83
N ALA A 241 1.03 10.68 -11.14
CA ALA A 241 1.05 10.71 -9.68
C ALA A 241 -0.24 10.13 -9.09
N TYR A 242 -1.36 10.32 -9.80
CA TYR A 242 -2.63 9.72 -9.42
C TYR A 242 -2.66 8.20 -9.67
N THR A 243 -2.01 7.71 -10.73
CA THR A 243 -1.84 6.27 -10.98
C THR A 243 -1.07 5.59 -9.84
N ASP A 244 -0.10 6.27 -9.24
CA ASP A 244 0.62 5.73 -8.07
C ASP A 244 -0.32 5.55 -6.87
N LEU A 245 -1.24 6.49 -6.61
CA LEU A 245 -2.29 6.35 -5.61
C LEU A 245 -3.21 5.18 -5.92
N GLN A 246 -3.71 5.08 -7.15
CA GLN A 246 -4.58 3.96 -7.55
C GLN A 246 -3.89 2.61 -7.43
N ARG A 247 -2.60 2.53 -7.78
CA ARG A 247 -1.81 1.30 -7.61
C ARG A 247 -1.75 0.91 -6.14
N ALA A 248 -1.54 1.87 -5.24
CA ALA A 248 -1.53 1.60 -3.80
C ALA A 248 -2.91 1.12 -3.30
N LEU A 249 -4.00 1.75 -3.74
CA LEU A 249 -5.38 1.34 -3.43
C LEU A 249 -5.65 -0.10 -3.86
N VAL A 250 -5.39 -0.42 -5.12
CA VAL A 250 -5.59 -1.78 -5.67
C VAL A 250 -4.68 -2.78 -4.97
N SER A 251 -3.42 -2.43 -4.69
CA SER A 251 -2.51 -3.30 -3.96
C SER A 251 -3.06 -3.62 -2.56
N HIS A 252 -3.61 -2.63 -1.87
CA HIS A 252 -4.20 -2.81 -0.54
C HIS A 252 -5.44 -3.71 -0.60
N GLU A 253 -6.32 -3.52 -1.58
CA GLU A 253 -7.48 -4.38 -1.81
C GLU A 253 -7.06 -5.82 -2.14
N VAL A 254 -6.07 -6.01 -3.01
CA VAL A 254 -5.55 -7.34 -3.39
C VAL A 254 -4.94 -8.06 -2.19
N THR A 255 -4.23 -7.35 -1.30
CA THR A 255 -3.69 -7.95 -0.07
C THR A 255 -4.79 -8.38 0.90
N ASN A 256 -5.90 -7.63 0.94
CA ASN A 256 -7.02 -7.90 1.84
C ASN A 256 -8.12 -8.78 1.22
N MET A 257 -7.96 -9.18 -0.05
CA MET A 257 -8.90 -10.11 -0.67
C MET A 257 -8.88 -11.45 0.07
N PRO A 258 -10.04 -11.99 0.47
CA PRO A 258 -10.12 -13.28 1.12
C PRO A 258 -9.68 -14.36 0.13
N ARG A 259 -8.42 -14.81 0.27
CA ARG A 259 -7.97 -16.05 -0.36
C ARG A 259 -8.83 -17.15 0.26
N GLY A 260 -9.44 -18.01 -0.56
CA GLY A 260 -10.42 -19.03 -0.15
C GLY A 260 -9.89 -20.16 0.75
N VAL A 261 -8.98 -19.85 1.67
CA VAL A 261 -8.31 -20.77 2.58
C VAL A 261 -8.88 -20.53 3.97
N LEU A 262 -9.85 -21.36 4.37
CA LEU A 262 -10.44 -21.31 5.71
C LEU A 262 -9.52 -22.01 6.72
N HIS A 263 -9.07 -21.29 7.75
CA HIS A 263 -8.54 -21.92 8.96
C HIS A 263 -9.68 -22.65 9.69
N THR A 264 -9.60 -23.98 9.79
CA THR A 264 -10.67 -24.82 10.37
C THR A 264 -10.96 -24.61 11.85
N ARG A 265 -10.30 -23.68 12.56
CA ARG A 265 -10.58 -23.41 13.98
C ARG A 265 -10.37 -21.94 14.38
N SER A 266 -11.07 -20.99 13.77
CA SER A 266 -11.64 -19.83 14.49
C SER A 266 -12.51 -18.97 13.58
N ALA A 267 -13.83 -19.13 13.66
CA ALA A 267 -14.76 -18.11 13.16
C ALA A 267 -16.04 -18.15 14.02
N ARG A 268 -15.92 -17.65 15.25
CA ARG A 268 -17.05 -17.18 16.07
C ARG A 268 -17.26 -15.67 15.89
N THR A 269 -17.05 -15.16 14.68
CA THR A 269 -17.53 -13.84 14.26
C THR A 269 -18.57 -14.05 13.18
N ALA A 270 -19.72 -13.40 13.34
CA ALA A 270 -20.87 -13.51 12.46
C ALA A 270 -20.54 -12.90 11.09
N ASN A 271 -19.95 -13.69 10.20
CA ASN A 271 -19.77 -13.31 8.81
C ASN A 271 -21.11 -13.49 8.06
N PRO A 272 -21.63 -12.46 7.37
CA PRO A 272 -22.82 -12.60 6.52
C PRO A 272 -22.61 -13.62 5.38
N ASN A 273 -21.35 -13.91 5.03
CA ASN A 273 -20.97 -14.86 3.99
C ASN A 273 -20.96 -16.33 4.44
N LYS A 274 -21.26 -16.63 5.72
CA LYS A 274 -21.40 -18.03 6.17
C LYS A 274 -22.53 -18.75 5.44
N ALA A 275 -23.61 -18.02 5.11
CA ALA A 275 -24.72 -18.56 4.32
C ALA A 275 -24.25 -18.95 2.91
N LEU A 276 -23.50 -18.09 2.22
CA LEU A 276 -22.96 -18.38 0.87
C LEU A 276 -21.95 -19.53 0.87
N ALA A 277 -21.07 -19.60 1.88
CA ALA A 277 -20.11 -20.68 2.04
C ALA A 277 -20.77 -22.05 2.33
N SER A 278 -21.99 -22.04 2.90
CA SER A 278 -22.76 -23.28 3.17
C SER A 278 -23.52 -23.82 1.96
N ILE A 279 -23.62 -23.06 0.85
CA ILE A 279 -24.37 -23.48 -0.35
C ILE A 279 -23.73 -24.71 -1.01
N PRO A 280 -22.41 -24.74 -1.30
CA PRO A 280 -21.75 -25.92 -1.85
C PRO A 280 -21.88 -27.16 -0.95
N GLU A 281 -21.69 -27.01 0.37
CA GLU A 281 -21.84 -28.10 1.34
C GLU A 281 -23.27 -28.65 1.37
N CYS A 282 -24.28 -27.78 1.24
CA CYS A 282 -25.68 -28.17 1.17
C CYS A 282 -26.00 -28.95 -0.12
N ILE A 283 -25.47 -28.51 -1.27
CA ILE A 283 -25.65 -29.19 -2.56
C ILE A 283 -24.97 -30.57 -2.53
N GLN A 284 -23.75 -30.65 -2.01
CA GLN A 284 -23.03 -31.91 -1.86
C GLN A 284 -23.75 -32.86 -0.89
N SER A 285 -24.25 -32.37 0.25
CA SER A 285 -25.04 -33.19 1.18
C SER A 285 -26.34 -33.70 0.56
N ARG A 286 -26.97 -32.93 -0.35
CA ARG A 286 -28.14 -33.37 -1.10
C ARG A 286 -27.80 -34.40 -2.17
N PHE A 287 -26.62 -34.30 -2.77
CA PHE A 287 -26.10 -35.30 -3.70
C PHE A 287 -25.85 -36.64 -2.98
N ASP A 288 -25.11 -36.62 -1.85
CA ASP A 288 -24.80 -37.83 -1.08
C ASP A 288 -26.05 -38.56 -0.55
N ARG A 289 -27.15 -37.83 -0.34
CA ARG A 289 -28.44 -38.37 0.13
C ARG A 289 -29.31 -38.97 -0.98
N ASN A 290 -29.03 -38.69 -2.25
CA ASN A 290 -29.80 -39.16 -3.39
C ASN A 290 -28.90 -39.95 -4.37
N PRO A 291 -28.51 -41.20 -4.04
CA PRO A 291 -27.82 -42.07 -4.99
C PRO A 291 -28.73 -42.48 -6.17
N PRO A 292 -28.17 -42.87 -7.34
CA PRO A 292 -28.90 -43.12 -8.59
C PRO A 292 -30.05 -44.14 -8.45
N PRO A 293 -31.17 -44.02 -9.21
CA PRO A 293 -31.25 -43.50 -10.60
C PRO A 293 -32.03 -42.17 -10.83
N GLU A 294 -32.45 -41.44 -9.80
CA GLU A 294 -33.23 -40.18 -9.95
C GLU A 294 -32.42 -38.92 -9.59
N LEU A 295 -31.24 -38.75 -10.20
CA LEU A 295 -30.48 -37.51 -10.08
C LEU A 295 -31.14 -36.41 -10.91
N ARG A 296 -31.64 -35.36 -10.24
CA ARG A 296 -32.22 -34.20 -10.91
C ARG A 296 -31.13 -33.45 -11.68
N PRO A 297 -31.31 -33.14 -12.97
CA PRO A 297 -30.34 -32.40 -13.78
C PRO A 297 -29.87 -31.08 -13.16
N SER A 298 -30.79 -30.37 -12.49
CA SER A 298 -30.50 -29.13 -11.77
C SER A 298 -29.53 -29.29 -10.59
N LEU A 299 -29.56 -30.44 -9.89
CA LEU A 299 -28.62 -30.75 -8.81
C LEU A 299 -27.22 -31.04 -9.35
N THR A 300 -27.16 -31.75 -10.49
CA THR A 300 -25.92 -32.09 -11.19
C THR A 300 -25.20 -30.85 -11.71
N VAL A 301 -25.93 -29.93 -12.35
CA VAL A 301 -25.39 -28.63 -12.78
C VAL A 301 -24.92 -27.80 -11.57
N GLY A 302 -25.70 -27.81 -10.49
CA GLY A 302 -25.33 -27.17 -9.23
C GLY A 302 -24.03 -27.73 -8.65
N LEU A 303 -23.84 -29.05 -8.69
CA LEU A 303 -22.62 -29.70 -8.21
C LEU A 303 -21.41 -29.36 -9.10
N LEU A 304 -21.55 -29.42 -10.43
CA LEU A 304 -20.47 -29.03 -11.36
C LEU A 304 -20.01 -27.58 -11.13
N LEU A 305 -20.93 -26.66 -10.84
CA LEU A 305 -20.60 -25.25 -10.60
C LEU A 305 -20.00 -24.99 -9.21
N SER A 306 -20.42 -25.75 -8.20
CA SER A 306 -20.10 -25.45 -6.79
C SER A 306 -19.12 -26.41 -6.13
N TYR A 307 -18.81 -27.56 -6.74
CA TYR A 307 -17.90 -28.54 -6.15
C TYR A 307 -16.51 -27.94 -5.98
N ASN A 308 -16.13 -27.78 -4.71
CA ASN A 308 -14.81 -27.34 -4.29
C ASN A 308 -14.53 -27.89 -2.87
N PRO A 309 -13.98 -29.11 -2.76
CA PRO A 309 -13.73 -29.73 -1.47
C PRO A 309 -12.69 -28.93 -0.69
N LEU A 310 -12.98 -28.61 0.58
CA LEU A 310 -12.13 -27.75 1.39
C LEU A 310 -10.79 -28.44 1.72
N VAL A 311 -9.68 -27.69 1.59
CA VAL A 311 -8.34 -28.16 2.00
C VAL A 311 -8.07 -27.69 3.44
N PRO A 312 -7.95 -28.60 4.41
CA PRO A 312 -7.62 -28.21 5.79
C PRO A 312 -6.19 -27.68 5.87
N VAL A 313 -6.03 -26.49 6.47
CA VAL A 313 -4.73 -25.85 6.70
C VAL A 313 -4.29 -25.90 8.16
N GLY A 314 -2.98 -25.92 8.38
CA GLY A 314 -2.39 -25.86 9.73
C GLY A 314 -2.58 -24.49 10.40
N ARG A 315 -2.07 -24.36 11.63
CA ARG A 315 -2.03 -23.06 12.34
C ARG A 315 -1.23 -21.99 11.57
N ASP A 316 -0.30 -22.43 10.73
CA ASP A 316 0.58 -21.57 9.93
C ASP A 316 -0.06 -21.10 8.59
N GLY A 317 -1.32 -21.45 8.32
CA GLY A 317 -2.06 -21.04 7.12
C GLY A 317 -1.63 -21.72 5.83
N LYS A 318 -0.56 -22.53 5.85
CA LYS A 318 -0.16 -23.37 4.73
C LYS A 318 -0.94 -24.70 4.74
N PRO A 319 -1.51 -25.14 3.60
CA PRO A 319 -2.03 -26.50 3.46
C PRO A 319 -0.89 -27.51 3.60
N ARG A 320 -1.13 -28.62 4.31
CA ARG A 320 -0.14 -29.71 4.38
C ARG A 320 -0.16 -30.47 3.05
N ASN A 321 1.00 -30.90 2.57
CA ASN A 321 1.15 -31.64 1.30
C ASN A 321 0.16 -32.83 1.20
N GLN A 322 -0.04 -33.58 2.29
CA GLN A 322 -1.02 -34.70 2.33
C GLN A 322 -2.46 -34.26 2.03
N HIS A 323 -2.86 -33.07 2.46
CA HIS A 323 -4.21 -32.54 2.22
C HIS A 323 -4.39 -32.04 0.78
N ILE A 324 -3.31 -31.59 0.13
CA ILE A 324 -3.30 -31.20 -1.29
C ILE A 324 -3.45 -32.45 -2.17
N VAL A 325 -2.71 -33.53 -1.87
CA VAL A 325 -2.86 -34.82 -2.55
C VAL A 325 -4.29 -35.36 -2.38
N GLN A 326 -4.85 -35.29 -1.18
CA GLN A 326 -6.23 -35.72 -0.92
C GLN A 326 -7.27 -34.87 -1.66
N HIS A 327 -7.01 -33.57 -1.83
CA HIS A 327 -7.85 -32.66 -2.60
C HIS A 327 -7.90 -33.07 -4.08
N GLY A 328 -6.75 -33.33 -4.71
CA GLY A 328 -6.68 -33.85 -6.09
C GLY A 328 -7.42 -35.19 -6.26
N ARG A 329 -7.24 -36.12 -5.32
CA ARG A 329 -7.95 -37.42 -5.32
C ARG A 329 -9.47 -37.26 -5.19
N SER A 330 -9.94 -36.29 -4.42
CA SER A 330 -11.37 -36.02 -4.24
C SER A 330 -12.00 -35.53 -5.55
N TYR A 331 -11.34 -34.61 -6.27
CA TYR A 331 -11.78 -34.19 -7.61
C TYR A 331 -11.79 -35.34 -8.62
N HIS A 332 -10.76 -36.20 -8.61
CA HIS A 332 -10.70 -37.36 -9.50
C HIS A 332 -11.87 -38.33 -9.25
N GLN A 333 -12.17 -38.64 -7.98
CA GLN A 333 -13.32 -39.49 -7.63
C GLN A 333 -14.64 -38.85 -8.07
N MET A 334 -14.83 -37.55 -7.81
CA MET A 334 -16.05 -36.84 -8.20
C MET A 334 -16.22 -36.76 -9.72
N LEU A 335 -15.14 -36.58 -10.48
CA LEU A 335 -15.16 -36.63 -11.95
C LEU A 335 -15.68 -37.99 -12.43
N TYR A 336 -15.17 -39.09 -11.87
CA TYR A 336 -15.60 -40.44 -12.24
C TYR A 336 -17.07 -40.68 -11.91
N THR A 337 -17.52 -40.22 -10.74
CA THR A 337 -18.94 -40.30 -10.33
C THR A 337 -19.83 -39.50 -11.29
N LEU A 338 -19.49 -38.24 -11.56
CA LEU A 338 -20.27 -37.36 -12.44
C LEU A 338 -20.31 -37.88 -13.89
N MET A 339 -19.20 -38.38 -14.43
CA MET A 339 -19.17 -38.94 -15.79
C MET A 339 -20.14 -40.11 -15.97
N ASN A 340 -20.32 -40.94 -14.95
CA ASN A 340 -21.21 -42.10 -15.01
C ASN A 340 -22.68 -41.75 -14.69
N GLU A 341 -22.91 -40.67 -13.96
CA GLU A 341 -24.22 -40.33 -13.41
C GLU A 341 -24.94 -39.18 -14.13
N VAL A 342 -24.25 -38.35 -14.92
CA VAL A 342 -24.88 -37.29 -15.72
C VAL A 342 -25.62 -37.90 -16.92
N ALA A 343 -26.88 -38.27 -16.73
CA ALA A 343 -27.77 -38.64 -17.82
C ALA A 343 -28.25 -37.36 -18.56
N VAL A 344 -27.88 -37.23 -19.84
CA VAL A 344 -28.41 -36.17 -20.71
C VAL A 344 -29.80 -36.60 -21.19
N SER A 345 -30.84 -36.26 -20.44
CA SER A 345 -32.23 -36.44 -20.88
C SER A 345 -32.56 -35.39 -21.95
N LEU A 346 -32.95 -35.84 -23.15
CA LEU A 346 -33.36 -34.94 -24.25
C LEU A 346 -34.68 -34.18 -23.95
N THR A 347 -35.39 -34.59 -22.90
CA THR A 347 -36.68 -34.04 -22.48
C THR A 347 -36.56 -32.74 -21.66
N GLU A 348 -35.40 -32.47 -21.06
CA GLU A 348 -35.16 -31.34 -20.12
C GLU A 348 -34.00 -30.45 -20.61
N TRP A 349 -33.91 -30.20 -21.92
CA TRP A 349 -32.83 -29.42 -22.54
C TRP A 349 -32.68 -28.01 -21.96
N ASN A 350 -33.77 -27.42 -21.46
CA ASN A 350 -33.81 -26.10 -20.84
C ASN A 350 -33.11 -26.07 -19.48
N GLU A 351 -33.12 -27.17 -18.72
CA GLU A 351 -32.41 -27.31 -17.44
C GLU A 351 -30.91 -27.61 -17.64
N LEU A 352 -30.54 -28.06 -18.85
CA LEU A 352 -29.19 -28.45 -19.24
C LEU A 352 -28.42 -27.36 -20.01
N LEU A 353 -29.00 -26.17 -20.21
CA LEU A 353 -28.38 -25.10 -21.02
C LEU A 353 -27.00 -24.67 -20.48
N LEU A 354 -26.82 -24.70 -19.16
CA LEU A 354 -25.56 -24.36 -18.48
C LEU A 354 -24.60 -25.54 -18.35
N LEU A 355 -25.00 -26.75 -18.73
CA LEU A 355 -24.22 -27.97 -18.55
C LEU A 355 -22.82 -27.89 -19.23
N PRO A 356 -22.68 -27.40 -20.48
CA PRO A 356 -21.36 -27.30 -21.10
C PRO A 356 -20.42 -26.33 -20.38
N GLN A 357 -20.95 -25.20 -19.91
CA GLN A 357 -20.17 -24.20 -19.17
C GLN A 357 -19.79 -24.71 -17.76
N ALA A 358 -20.72 -25.40 -17.09
CA ALA A 358 -20.49 -26.03 -15.81
C ALA A 358 -19.40 -27.12 -15.90
N TRP A 359 -19.43 -27.95 -16.95
CA TRP A 359 -18.38 -28.93 -17.23
C TRP A 359 -17.03 -28.28 -17.50
N SER A 360 -16.98 -27.22 -18.31
CA SER A 360 -15.72 -26.50 -18.59
C SER A 360 -15.08 -25.96 -17.31
N LEU A 361 -15.88 -25.29 -16.46
CA LEU A 361 -15.41 -24.77 -15.17
C LEU A 361 -14.97 -25.88 -14.21
N PHE A 362 -15.74 -26.97 -14.13
CA PHE A 362 -15.39 -28.13 -13.31
C PHE A 362 -14.09 -28.78 -13.78
N MET A 363 -13.92 -29.01 -15.09
CA MET A 363 -12.72 -29.60 -15.67
C MET A 363 -11.49 -28.73 -15.44
N GLN A 364 -11.61 -27.40 -15.53
CA GLN A 364 -10.52 -26.48 -15.24
C GLN A 364 -10.06 -26.55 -13.76
N ARG A 365 -11.01 -26.66 -12.83
CA ARG A 365 -10.72 -26.84 -11.40
C ARG A 365 -10.14 -28.22 -11.11
N CYS A 366 -10.73 -29.27 -11.70
CA CYS A 366 -10.27 -30.65 -11.58
C CYS A 366 -8.84 -30.81 -12.10
N PHE A 367 -8.54 -30.24 -13.26
CA PHE A 367 -7.19 -30.25 -13.85
C PHE A 367 -6.19 -29.54 -12.93
N SER A 368 -6.49 -28.31 -12.51
CA SER A 368 -5.61 -27.55 -11.60
C SER A 368 -5.36 -28.30 -10.28
N ALA A 369 -6.41 -28.85 -9.66
CA ALA A 369 -6.30 -29.58 -8.40
C ALA A 369 -5.57 -30.93 -8.55
N TYR A 370 -5.72 -31.61 -9.68
CA TYR A 370 -4.99 -32.84 -9.98
C TYR A 370 -3.51 -32.57 -10.22
N LEU A 371 -3.16 -31.53 -10.97
CA LEU A 371 -1.76 -31.11 -11.16
C LEU A 371 -1.08 -30.74 -9.85
N GLU A 372 -1.76 -29.94 -9.02
CA GLU A 372 -1.26 -29.56 -7.70
C GLU A 372 -1.12 -30.78 -6.78
N GLY A 373 -2.07 -31.72 -6.84
CA GLY A 373 -2.01 -33.00 -6.12
C GLY A 373 -0.84 -33.88 -6.58
N TYR A 374 -0.64 -34.03 -7.88
CA TYR A 374 0.40 -34.89 -8.45
C TYR A 374 1.80 -34.33 -8.20
N THR A 375 2.00 -33.02 -8.41
CA THR A 375 3.27 -32.35 -8.10
C THR A 375 3.62 -32.45 -6.61
N THR A 376 2.64 -32.31 -5.72
CA THR A 376 2.86 -32.47 -4.27
C THR A 376 3.08 -33.93 -3.86
N GLU A 377 2.51 -34.89 -4.57
CA GLU A 377 2.79 -36.32 -4.37
C GLU A 377 4.24 -36.67 -4.76
N LEU A 378 4.74 -36.15 -5.87
CA LEU A 378 6.15 -36.31 -6.29
C LEU A 378 7.13 -35.71 -5.28
N VAL A 379 6.81 -34.54 -4.71
CA VAL A 379 7.61 -33.91 -3.64
C VAL A 379 7.59 -34.76 -2.37
N LEU A 380 6.43 -35.31 -1.98
CA LEU A 380 6.32 -36.20 -0.82
C LEU A 380 7.10 -37.51 -1.00
N GLN A 381 7.10 -38.09 -2.21
CA GLN A 381 7.86 -39.31 -2.51
C GLN A 381 9.38 -39.06 -2.43
N LEU A 382 9.83 -37.88 -2.83
CA LEU A 382 11.22 -37.44 -2.69
C LEU A 382 11.60 -37.23 -1.22
N GLU A 383 10.74 -36.58 -0.43
CA GLU A 383 10.92 -36.40 1.01
C GLU A 383 10.93 -37.73 1.80
N GLN A 384 10.21 -38.75 1.32
CA GLN A 384 10.15 -40.08 1.94
C GLN A 384 11.26 -41.03 1.46
N GLY A 385 12.11 -40.61 0.51
CA GLY A 385 13.20 -41.43 -0.02
C GLY A 385 12.75 -42.63 -0.84
N GLN A 386 11.59 -42.55 -1.49
CA GLN A 386 11.02 -43.65 -2.28
C GLN A 386 11.46 -43.65 -3.76
N VAL A 387 12.24 -42.65 -4.19
CA VAL A 387 12.70 -42.49 -5.58
C VAL A 387 14.22 -42.41 -5.60
N ASP A 388 14.86 -43.32 -6.34
CA ASP A 388 16.32 -43.42 -6.45
C ASP A 388 16.92 -42.43 -7.47
N ASP A 389 16.14 -41.98 -8.47
CA ASP A 389 16.60 -41.11 -9.56
C ASP A 389 16.02 -39.69 -9.48
N LEU A 390 16.87 -38.75 -9.08
CA LEU A 390 16.52 -37.34 -8.85
C LEU A 390 16.19 -36.58 -10.15
N GLU A 391 16.80 -36.98 -11.28
CA GLU A 391 16.58 -36.41 -12.61
C GLU A 391 15.22 -36.80 -13.19
N GLU A 392 14.77 -38.05 -12.94
CA GLU A 392 13.46 -38.53 -13.41
C GLU A 392 12.31 -37.83 -12.67
N ASN A 393 12.47 -37.58 -11.36
CA ASN A 393 11.47 -36.83 -10.59
C ASN A 393 11.38 -35.36 -11.03
N GLN A 394 12.52 -34.72 -11.35
CA GLN A 394 12.52 -33.36 -11.93
C GLN A 394 11.82 -33.34 -13.29
N LEU A 395 12.09 -34.32 -14.16
CA LEU A 395 11.40 -34.46 -15.43
C LEU A 395 9.88 -34.66 -15.24
N HIS A 396 9.47 -35.47 -14.26
CA HIS A 396 8.05 -35.67 -13.93
C HIS A 396 7.39 -34.42 -13.36
N GLN A 397 8.10 -33.57 -12.63
CA GLN A 397 7.59 -32.28 -12.17
C GLN A 397 7.41 -31.29 -13.34
N GLU A 398 8.36 -31.25 -14.27
CA GLU A 398 8.29 -30.41 -15.47
C GLU A 398 7.22 -30.88 -16.47
N THR A 399 6.99 -32.20 -16.52
CA THR A 399 5.99 -32.85 -17.39
C THR A 399 4.71 -33.24 -16.67
N ALA A 400 4.46 -32.71 -15.46
CA ALA A 400 3.31 -33.08 -14.63
C ALA A 400 1.95 -32.88 -15.32
N TRP A 401 1.88 -32.05 -16.36
CA TRP A 401 0.67 -31.80 -17.16
C TRP A 401 0.39 -32.86 -18.23
N LEU A 402 1.33 -33.76 -18.50
CA LEU A 402 1.21 -34.86 -19.47
C LEU A 402 0.71 -36.17 -18.85
N TRP A 403 0.73 -36.28 -17.52
CA TRP A 403 0.37 -37.45 -16.72
C TRP A 403 -0.84 -37.14 -15.85
#